data_AF-A0A972XEI0-F1
#
_entry.id   AF-A0A972XEI0-F1
#
_cell.length_a   1.000
_cell.length_b   1.000
_cell.length_c   1.000
_cell.angle_alpha   90.00
_cell.angle_beta   90.00
_cell.angle_gamma   90.00
#
_symmetry.space_group_name_H-M   'P 1'
#
loop_
_entity.id
_entity.type
_entity.pdbx_description
1 polymer ?
#
loop_
_entity_poly.entity_id
_entity_poly.type
_entity_poly.pdbx_seq_one_letter_code
_entity_poly.pdbx_strand_id
1 'polypeptide(L)'
;TFAFSDGRASWAATQPNWTAFVQELGAALHGQGKTLSVTIPPPCSTTNVCGPTEGYWVYNMTGIAPFVDRIRIMAYDFHVQGIGAIAPMPWVRAIVAYAASVVPANKIQIGVPTYGRAWTKRTASGGYQLSGNCPARGTSGYKTLTSMASVTDADIPGQLATLGVDPATIQWDPTSQENWVEYPKLLNWTDASGATQTCTARRIMWWVGPQAVLARTQLVGEFGLAGAAYWTIGGDDPAQWPLIRAYAQQLAPAATEIALTVPASVAFGQPLAISAIVTSGGVPVTGVDATLQFQKAQTKDWAAITSAPIAADGTVIFNPTVTEPGSWRIFVPGVAGRAEQASDPVPVLVTSVVRARPKKVVVKANESTVIRVVAQPARKKQVILVQVQRGEKWRTVGRGRTDARGVVKVTIQMPRKKGVLTYRATANARGGISYGVSETFTIRVK
;
A
#
# COMPACT_ATOMS: atom_id res chain seq x y z
N THR A 1 10.31 -11.15 -32.76
CA THR A 1 9.63 -9.87 -33.05
C THR A 1 10.27 -9.27 -34.29
N PHE A 2 9.57 -8.40 -35.02
CA PHE A 2 10.05 -7.76 -36.26
C PHE A 2 11.45 -7.14 -36.11
N ALA A 3 11.77 -6.60 -34.92
CA ALA A 3 13.07 -5.98 -34.63
C ALA A 3 14.26 -6.96 -34.67
N PHE A 4 14.03 -8.27 -34.46
CA PHE A 4 15.07 -9.30 -34.47
C PHE A 4 15.00 -10.22 -35.71
N SER A 5 13.86 -10.28 -36.40
CA SER A 5 13.67 -11.13 -37.60
C SER A 5 13.92 -10.40 -38.90
N ASP A 6 13.45 -9.15 -39.03
CA ASP A 6 13.34 -8.47 -40.33
C ASP A 6 14.49 -7.46 -40.55
N GLY A 7 15.22 -7.16 -39.47
CA GLY A 7 16.37 -6.26 -39.47
C GLY A 7 16.02 -4.78 -39.68
N ARG A 8 17.04 -3.92 -39.53
CA ARG A 8 16.89 -2.45 -39.53
C ARG A 8 16.35 -1.85 -40.83
N ALA A 9 16.55 -2.51 -41.96
CA ALA A 9 16.10 -2.02 -43.27
C ALA A 9 14.56 -1.88 -43.36
N SER A 10 13.81 -2.69 -42.59
CA SER A 10 12.35 -2.64 -42.57
C SER A 10 11.78 -1.54 -41.66
N TRP A 11 12.59 -1.02 -40.73
CA TRP A 11 12.09 -0.24 -39.59
C TRP A 11 11.41 1.08 -40.00
N ALA A 12 11.82 1.69 -41.12
CA ALA A 12 11.20 2.92 -41.61
C ALA A 12 9.73 2.71 -42.01
N ALA A 13 9.41 1.56 -42.59
CA ALA A 13 8.05 1.17 -42.94
C ALA A 13 7.28 0.61 -41.73
N THR A 14 7.96 -0.10 -40.83
CA THR A 14 7.34 -0.74 -39.67
C THR A 14 6.97 0.23 -38.55
N GLN A 15 7.82 1.24 -38.27
CA GLN A 15 7.65 2.16 -37.15
C GLN A 15 6.28 2.87 -37.15
N PRO A 16 5.80 3.47 -38.27
CA PRO A 16 4.49 4.14 -38.28
C PRO A 16 3.34 3.17 -38.00
N ASN A 17 3.38 1.97 -38.59
CA ASN A 17 2.36 0.94 -38.39
C ASN A 17 2.32 0.43 -36.94
N TRP A 18 3.49 0.24 -36.34
CA TRP A 18 3.59 -0.16 -34.93
C TRP A 18 3.06 0.94 -34.00
N THR A 19 3.34 2.21 -34.31
CA THR A 19 2.83 3.36 -33.54
C THR A 19 1.30 3.45 -33.64
N ALA A 20 0.74 3.31 -34.84
CA ALA A 20 -0.70 3.30 -35.06
C ALA A 20 -1.39 2.17 -34.29
N PHE A 21 -0.82 0.97 -34.31
CA PHE A 21 -1.32 -0.16 -33.52
C PHE A 21 -1.37 0.15 -32.02
N VAL A 22 -0.30 0.73 -31.46
CA VAL A 22 -0.27 1.09 -30.02
C VAL A 22 -1.29 2.18 -29.69
N GLN A 23 -1.48 3.15 -30.59
CA GLN A 23 -2.50 4.19 -30.44
C GLN A 23 -3.91 3.60 -30.42
N GLU A 24 -4.25 2.75 -31.38
CA GLU A 24 -5.57 2.10 -31.48
C GLU A 24 -5.84 1.20 -30.26
N LEU A 25 -4.85 0.41 -29.85
CA LEU A 25 -4.95 -0.46 -28.69
C LEU A 25 -5.11 0.34 -27.39
N GLY A 26 -4.35 1.43 -27.22
CA GLY A 26 -4.44 2.32 -26.07
C GLY A 26 -5.84 2.89 -25.92
N ALA A 27 -6.38 3.47 -27.00
CA ALA A 27 -7.73 4.01 -27.02
C ALA A 27 -8.79 2.94 -26.68
N ALA A 28 -8.68 1.73 -27.24
CA ALA A 28 -9.62 0.64 -26.98
C ALA A 28 -9.58 0.14 -25.53
N LEU A 29 -8.39 0.09 -24.89
CA LEU A 29 -8.23 -0.30 -23.49
C LEU A 29 -8.73 0.77 -22.53
N HIS A 30 -8.39 2.04 -22.78
CA HIS A 30 -8.84 3.17 -21.96
C HIS A 30 -10.37 3.32 -22.01
N GLY A 31 -11.00 3.09 -23.17
CA GLY A 31 -12.45 3.04 -23.32
C GLY A 31 -13.14 1.97 -22.45
N GLN A 32 -12.39 0.99 -21.94
CA GLN A 32 -12.86 -0.06 -21.03
C GLN A 32 -12.33 0.10 -19.60
N GLY A 33 -11.73 1.25 -19.27
CA GLY A 33 -11.11 1.49 -17.96
C GLY A 33 -9.90 0.59 -17.66
N LYS A 34 -9.23 0.08 -18.70
CA LYS A 34 -8.00 -0.74 -18.59
C LYS A 34 -6.77 0.12 -18.88
N THR A 35 -5.62 -0.34 -18.40
CA THR A 35 -4.32 0.30 -18.67
C THR A 35 -3.55 -0.44 -19.76
N LEU A 36 -2.65 0.28 -20.44
CA LEU A 36 -1.72 -0.24 -21.42
C LEU A 36 -0.27 -0.02 -20.96
N SER A 37 0.49 -1.10 -20.84
CA SER A 37 1.94 -1.07 -20.65
C SER A 37 2.64 -1.67 -21.86
N VAL A 38 3.62 -0.96 -22.42
CA VAL A 38 4.40 -1.43 -23.59
C VAL A 38 5.84 -1.66 -23.18
N THR A 39 6.37 -2.85 -23.49
CA THR A 39 7.78 -3.19 -23.27
C THR A 39 8.58 -2.93 -24.54
N ILE A 40 9.69 -2.21 -24.40
CA ILE A 40 10.60 -1.87 -25.51
C ILE A 40 12.05 -2.24 -25.17
N PRO A 41 12.88 -2.57 -26.16
CA PRO A 41 14.32 -2.58 -25.99
C PRO A 41 14.87 -1.17 -25.68
N PRO A 42 16.14 -1.05 -25.23
CA PRO A 42 16.75 0.23 -24.95
C PRO A 42 16.80 1.17 -26.17
N PRO A 43 16.50 2.48 -26.00
CA PRO A 43 16.69 3.51 -27.02
C PRO A 43 18.16 3.98 -27.11
N CYS A 44 19.11 3.11 -26.75
CA CYS A 44 20.54 3.39 -26.75
C CYS A 44 21.33 2.23 -27.35
N SER A 45 22.47 2.53 -27.97
CA SER A 45 23.46 1.55 -28.39
C SER A 45 24.23 0.97 -27.19
N THR A 46 24.98 -0.11 -27.42
CA THR A 46 25.96 -0.65 -26.45
C THR A 46 27.26 0.18 -26.39
N THR A 47 27.32 1.33 -27.07
CA THR A 47 28.41 2.31 -26.93
C THR A 47 27.96 3.55 -26.15
N ASN A 48 26.83 3.45 -25.44
CA ASN A 48 26.25 4.50 -24.63
C ASN A 48 25.75 5.73 -25.41
N VAL A 49 25.40 5.53 -26.69
CA VAL A 49 24.79 6.57 -27.53
C VAL A 49 23.28 6.37 -27.54
N CYS A 50 22.53 7.37 -27.08
CA CYS A 50 21.07 7.35 -27.01
C CYS A 50 20.49 8.38 -27.99
N GLY A 51 19.31 8.09 -28.54
CA GLY A 51 18.69 9.01 -29.48
C GLY A 51 17.48 8.44 -30.22
N PRO A 52 16.79 9.28 -31.01
CA PRO A 52 15.59 8.90 -31.73
C PRO A 52 15.86 7.89 -32.86
N THR A 53 17.11 7.73 -33.27
CA THR A 53 17.57 6.78 -34.32
C THR A 53 18.50 5.71 -33.76
N GLU A 54 18.66 5.65 -32.43
CA GLU A 54 19.57 4.72 -31.77
C GLU A 54 18.85 3.46 -31.26
N GLY A 55 19.64 2.46 -30.89
CA GLY A 55 19.12 1.21 -30.33
C GLY A 55 18.08 0.56 -31.26
N TYR A 56 16.87 0.36 -30.74
CA TYR A 56 15.73 -0.17 -31.48
C TYR A 56 14.66 0.90 -31.74
N TRP A 57 15.03 1.95 -32.47
CA TRP A 57 14.16 3.12 -32.74
C TRP A 57 12.80 2.79 -33.38
N VAL A 58 12.65 1.63 -34.01
CA VAL A 58 11.38 1.14 -34.55
C VAL A 58 10.24 1.11 -33.52
N TYR A 59 10.56 1.02 -32.23
CA TYR A 59 9.61 1.06 -31.11
C TYR A 59 9.22 2.48 -30.68
N ASN A 60 9.46 3.52 -31.50
CA ASN A 60 8.94 4.90 -31.40
C ASN A 60 8.50 5.35 -30.00
N MET A 61 9.43 5.36 -29.05
CA MET A 61 9.10 5.56 -27.62
C MET A 61 8.34 6.87 -27.37
N THR A 62 8.73 7.93 -28.07
CA THR A 62 8.08 9.24 -27.99
C THR A 62 6.69 9.24 -28.64
N GLY A 63 6.52 8.58 -29.78
CA GLY A 63 5.24 8.52 -30.49
C GLY A 63 4.17 7.73 -29.75
N ILE A 64 4.55 6.71 -28.98
CA ILE A 64 3.58 5.92 -28.21
C ILE A 64 3.27 6.49 -26.82
N ALA A 65 4.13 7.37 -26.28
CA ALA A 65 4.00 7.87 -24.92
C ALA A 65 2.63 8.50 -24.57
N PRO A 66 1.92 9.21 -25.49
CA PRO A 66 0.58 9.71 -25.20
C PRO A 66 -0.48 8.63 -24.98
N PHE A 67 -0.30 7.45 -25.59
CA PHE A 67 -1.34 6.40 -25.69
C PHE A 67 -1.15 5.24 -24.70
N VAL A 68 -0.08 5.28 -23.89
CA VAL A 68 0.26 4.24 -22.92
C VAL A 68 0.27 4.81 -21.50
N ASP A 69 0.00 3.95 -20.52
CA ASP A 69 0.13 4.27 -19.11
C ASP A 69 1.57 4.07 -18.64
N ARG A 70 2.25 3.04 -19.16
CA ARG A 70 3.65 2.74 -18.83
C ARG A 70 4.45 2.31 -20.06
N ILE A 71 5.72 2.69 -20.10
CA ILE A 71 6.73 2.16 -21.01
C ILE A 71 7.78 1.44 -20.17
N ARG A 72 7.94 0.13 -20.37
CA ARG A 72 8.95 -0.69 -19.70
C ARG A 72 10.16 -0.86 -20.60
N ILE A 73 11.32 -0.37 -20.18
CA ILE A 73 12.55 -0.42 -20.97
C ILE A 73 13.40 -1.58 -20.50
N MET A 74 13.73 -2.53 -21.40
CA MET A 74 14.56 -3.70 -21.11
C MET A 74 16.05 -3.31 -21.02
N ALA A 75 16.44 -2.57 -19.99
CA ALA A 75 17.81 -2.08 -19.78
C ALA A 75 18.77 -3.17 -19.26
N TYR A 76 18.85 -4.27 -19.99
CA TYR A 76 19.72 -5.42 -19.74
C TYR A 76 20.11 -6.08 -21.07
N ASP A 77 20.90 -7.15 -21.00
CA ASP A 77 21.48 -7.84 -22.15
C ASP A 77 22.46 -6.99 -22.97
N PHE A 78 23.24 -6.15 -22.28
CA PHE A 78 24.32 -5.38 -22.90
C PHE A 78 25.40 -6.28 -23.52
N HIS A 79 25.84 -7.30 -22.76
CA HIS A 79 26.69 -8.38 -23.27
C HIS A 79 25.88 -9.67 -23.40
N VAL A 80 25.40 -9.95 -24.62
CA VAL A 80 24.95 -11.30 -25.03
C VAL A 80 26.06 -11.99 -25.83
N GLN A 81 26.60 -11.24 -26.79
CA GLN A 81 27.78 -11.62 -27.56
C GLN A 81 29.01 -10.96 -26.93
N GLY A 82 29.96 -11.76 -26.45
CA GLY A 82 31.12 -11.27 -25.73
C GLY A 82 30.95 -11.33 -24.22
N ILE A 83 32.08 -11.18 -23.52
CA ILE A 83 32.18 -11.27 -22.06
C ILE A 83 31.99 -9.88 -21.48
N GLY A 84 31.09 -9.75 -20.50
CA GLY A 84 31.01 -8.55 -19.67
C GLY A 84 29.72 -8.45 -18.88
N ALA A 85 29.56 -7.29 -18.24
CA ALA A 85 28.39 -6.92 -17.46
C ALA A 85 27.08 -7.06 -18.24
N ILE A 86 26.02 -7.50 -17.56
CA ILE A 86 24.68 -7.75 -18.12
C ILE A 86 23.93 -6.44 -18.35
N ALA A 87 24.05 -5.49 -17.44
CA ALA A 87 23.34 -4.22 -17.42
C ALA A 87 24.22 -3.13 -16.77
N PRO A 88 25.38 -2.76 -17.35
CA PRO A 88 26.35 -1.88 -16.71
C PRO A 88 25.73 -0.53 -16.34
N MET A 89 25.93 -0.09 -15.09
CA MET A 89 25.26 1.09 -14.52
C MET A 89 25.36 2.38 -15.37
N PRO A 90 26.51 2.75 -15.97
CA PRO A 90 26.60 3.95 -16.80
C PRO A 90 25.64 3.92 -18.01
N TRP A 91 25.43 2.74 -18.57
CA TRP A 91 24.52 2.53 -19.69
C TRP A 91 23.06 2.53 -19.27
N VAL A 92 22.73 1.83 -18.17
CA VAL A 92 21.37 1.86 -17.60
C VAL A 92 20.97 3.29 -17.24
N ARG A 93 21.88 4.05 -16.64
CA ARG A 93 21.65 5.47 -16.31
C ARG A 93 21.46 6.34 -17.54
N ALA A 94 22.25 6.14 -18.61
CA ALA A 94 22.07 6.87 -19.86
C ALA A 94 20.71 6.58 -20.51
N ILE A 95 20.27 5.32 -20.50
CA ILE A 95 18.92 4.92 -20.95
C ILE A 95 17.84 5.68 -20.19
N VAL A 96 17.91 5.66 -18.85
CA VAL A 96 16.93 6.31 -17.99
C VAL A 96 16.93 7.82 -18.20
N ALA A 97 18.11 8.44 -18.24
CA ALA A 97 18.25 9.89 -18.45
C ALA A 97 17.67 10.33 -19.80
N TYR A 98 17.99 9.61 -20.89
CA TYR A 98 17.43 9.90 -22.20
C TYR A 98 15.91 9.70 -22.20
N ALA A 99 15.42 8.57 -21.70
CA ALA A 99 13.99 8.29 -21.70
C ALA A 99 13.19 9.34 -20.91
N ALA A 100 13.67 9.73 -19.73
CA ALA A 100 13.05 10.77 -18.90
C ALA A 100 13.10 12.16 -19.54
N SER A 101 14.04 12.42 -20.46
CA SER A 101 14.11 13.69 -21.19
C SER A 101 13.08 13.82 -22.31
N VAL A 102 12.52 12.71 -22.81
CA VAL A 102 11.61 12.70 -23.96
C VAL A 102 10.24 12.07 -23.68
N VAL A 103 10.06 11.41 -22.53
CA VAL A 103 8.79 10.85 -22.04
C VAL A 103 8.62 11.27 -20.58
N PRO A 104 7.38 11.60 -20.12
CA PRO A 104 7.14 11.84 -18.70
C PRO A 104 7.71 10.72 -17.83
N ALA A 105 8.60 11.05 -16.90
CA ALA A 105 9.32 10.08 -16.08
C ALA A 105 8.37 9.13 -15.32
N ASN A 106 7.24 9.67 -14.87
CA ASN A 106 6.17 8.92 -14.22
C ASN A 106 5.48 7.89 -15.14
N LYS A 107 5.81 7.76 -16.42
CA LYS A 107 5.37 6.65 -17.29
C LYS A 107 6.45 5.59 -17.50
N ILE A 108 7.70 5.82 -17.08
CA ILE A 108 8.82 4.95 -17.40
C ILE A 108 9.01 3.90 -16.30
N GLN A 109 9.12 2.62 -16.70
CA GLN A 109 9.56 1.53 -15.84
C GLN A 109 10.92 1.03 -16.32
N ILE A 110 11.89 0.95 -15.41
CA ILE A 110 13.22 0.43 -15.75
C ILE A 110 13.28 -1.09 -15.55
N GLY A 111 13.69 -1.83 -16.57
CA GLY A 111 13.91 -3.27 -16.50
C GLY A 111 15.20 -3.59 -15.73
N VAL A 112 15.11 -4.48 -14.74
CA VAL A 112 16.24 -4.90 -13.91
C VAL A 112 16.40 -6.43 -14.02
N PRO A 113 17.56 -6.93 -14.47
CA PRO A 113 17.79 -8.36 -14.60
C PRO A 113 18.11 -8.98 -13.22
N THR A 114 17.65 -10.22 -13.00
CA THR A 114 17.97 -11.05 -11.83
C THR A 114 18.63 -12.34 -12.30
N TYR A 115 19.67 -12.20 -13.13
CA TYR A 115 20.39 -13.31 -13.73
C TYR A 115 21.82 -12.90 -14.09
N GLY A 116 22.62 -13.90 -14.41
CA GLY A 116 23.96 -13.78 -14.96
C GLY A 116 24.16 -14.60 -16.21
N ARG A 117 25.35 -14.43 -16.79
CA ARG A 117 25.82 -15.22 -17.93
C ARG A 117 27.26 -15.65 -17.69
N ALA A 118 27.59 -16.85 -18.12
CA ALA A 118 28.93 -17.41 -18.06
C ALA A 118 29.44 -17.74 -19.46
N TRP A 119 30.65 -17.29 -19.78
CA TRP A 119 31.32 -17.50 -21.06
C TRP A 119 32.65 -18.23 -20.87
N THR A 120 33.18 -18.76 -21.97
CA THR A 120 34.55 -19.30 -22.01
C THR A 120 35.46 -18.24 -22.57
N LYS A 121 36.57 -17.97 -21.87
CA LYS A 121 37.55 -16.98 -22.32
C LYS A 121 38.17 -17.40 -23.64
N ARG A 122 38.63 -16.41 -24.41
CA ARG A 122 39.34 -16.63 -25.67
C ARG A 122 40.82 -16.31 -25.55
N THR A 123 41.65 -17.03 -26.30
CA THR A 123 43.08 -16.74 -26.49
C THR A 123 43.24 -15.48 -27.35
N ALA A 124 44.46 -14.93 -27.42
CA ALA A 124 44.78 -13.82 -28.32
C ALA A 124 44.49 -14.15 -29.79
N SER A 125 44.61 -15.43 -30.18
CA SER A 125 44.29 -15.94 -31.52
C SER A 125 42.80 -16.21 -31.76
N GLY A 126 41.92 -15.89 -30.79
CA GLY A 126 40.47 -16.02 -30.91
C GLY A 126 39.90 -17.41 -30.60
N GLY A 127 40.73 -18.42 -30.35
CA GLY A 127 40.30 -19.76 -29.89
C GLY A 127 39.81 -19.76 -28.45
N TYR A 128 39.05 -20.77 -28.02
CA TYR A 128 38.68 -20.89 -26.60
C TYR A 128 39.87 -21.32 -25.74
N GLN A 129 39.99 -20.75 -24.53
CA GLN A 129 41.00 -21.12 -23.55
C GLN A 129 40.63 -22.46 -22.89
N LEU A 130 41.10 -23.54 -23.51
CA LEU A 130 40.93 -24.91 -23.05
C LEU A 130 42.30 -25.53 -22.74
N SER A 131 42.37 -26.40 -21.73
CA SER A 131 43.57 -27.18 -21.38
C SER A 131 43.22 -28.66 -21.12
N GLY A 132 44.18 -29.55 -21.36
CA GLY A 132 43.99 -31.01 -21.27
C GLY A 132 43.55 -31.64 -22.60
N ASN A 133 43.01 -32.87 -22.52
CA ASN A 133 42.55 -33.63 -23.67
C ASN A 133 41.08 -33.30 -23.94
N CYS A 134 40.83 -32.42 -24.89
CA CYS A 134 39.50 -31.84 -25.11
C CYS A 134 38.70 -32.53 -26.22
N PRO A 135 37.35 -32.62 -26.07
CA PRO A 135 36.49 -33.17 -27.11
C PRO A 135 36.66 -32.41 -28.43
N ALA A 136 36.47 -33.11 -29.54
CA ALA A 136 36.50 -32.50 -30.87
C ALA A 136 35.46 -31.38 -31.00
N ARG A 137 35.78 -30.34 -31.79
CA ARG A 137 34.87 -29.22 -32.07
C ARG A 137 33.54 -29.74 -32.63
N GLY A 138 32.43 -29.17 -32.17
CA GLY A 138 31.08 -29.54 -32.61
C GLY A 138 30.40 -30.63 -31.78
N THR A 139 31.16 -31.40 -30.98
CA THR A 139 30.60 -32.40 -30.05
C THR A 139 29.80 -31.76 -28.91
N SER A 140 28.91 -32.52 -28.28
CA SER A 140 28.19 -32.07 -27.08
C SER A 140 29.14 -31.70 -25.94
N GLY A 141 30.19 -32.49 -25.70
CA GLY A 141 31.23 -32.19 -24.71
C GLY A 141 31.93 -30.86 -24.97
N TYR A 142 32.32 -30.59 -26.22
CA TYR A 142 32.90 -29.30 -26.59
C TYR A 142 31.93 -28.14 -26.36
N LYS A 143 30.65 -28.30 -26.71
CA LYS A 143 29.61 -27.28 -26.47
C LYS A 143 29.39 -27.03 -24.98
N THR A 144 29.38 -28.06 -24.14
CA THR A 144 29.29 -27.92 -22.67
C THR A 144 30.41 -27.03 -22.11
N LEU A 145 31.60 -27.08 -22.71
CA LEU A 145 32.75 -26.29 -22.31
C LEU A 145 32.78 -24.88 -22.91
N THR A 146 32.12 -24.63 -24.05
CA THR A 146 32.34 -23.41 -24.86
C THR A 146 31.10 -22.54 -25.06
N SER A 147 29.89 -23.12 -24.97
CA SER A 147 28.65 -22.37 -25.05
C SER A 147 28.50 -21.41 -23.88
N MET A 148 27.88 -20.25 -24.14
CA MET A 148 27.44 -19.35 -23.08
C MET A 148 26.29 -20.01 -22.30
N ALA A 149 26.33 -19.90 -20.97
CA ALA A 149 25.26 -20.34 -20.10
C ALA A 149 24.59 -19.13 -19.45
N SER A 150 23.26 -19.15 -19.34
CA SER A 150 22.51 -18.18 -18.53
C SER A 150 22.14 -18.85 -17.22
N VAL A 151 22.27 -18.13 -16.11
CA VAL A 151 22.02 -18.65 -14.77
C VAL A 151 21.19 -17.63 -14.02
N THR A 152 20.13 -18.05 -13.36
CA THR A 152 19.32 -17.18 -12.49
C THR A 152 20.15 -16.75 -11.28
N ASP A 153 19.88 -15.57 -10.73
CA ASP A 153 20.60 -15.10 -9.53
C ASP A 153 20.39 -16.07 -8.35
N ALA A 154 19.18 -16.63 -8.22
CA ALA A 154 18.86 -17.68 -7.24
C ALA A 154 19.78 -18.91 -7.30
N ASP A 155 20.16 -19.37 -8.50
CA ASP A 155 20.94 -20.60 -8.67
C ASP A 155 22.46 -20.36 -8.61
N ILE A 156 22.91 -19.11 -8.76
CA ILE A 156 24.35 -18.77 -8.80
C ILE A 156 25.08 -19.23 -7.54
N PRO A 157 24.63 -18.97 -6.29
CA PRO A 157 25.34 -19.44 -5.10
C PRO A 157 25.56 -20.96 -5.08
N GLY A 158 24.53 -21.74 -5.41
CA GLY A 158 24.62 -23.20 -5.48
C GLY A 158 25.51 -23.69 -6.62
N GLN A 159 25.47 -23.03 -7.77
CA GLN A 159 26.34 -23.35 -8.91
C GLN A 159 27.81 -23.05 -8.60
N LEU A 160 28.13 -21.91 -7.98
CA LEU A 160 29.50 -21.57 -7.58
C LEU A 160 30.04 -22.56 -6.55
N ALA A 161 29.23 -22.97 -5.57
CA ALA A 161 29.60 -24.01 -4.61
C ALA A 161 29.89 -25.35 -5.29
N THR A 162 29.05 -25.77 -6.24
CA THR A 162 29.24 -27.01 -7.02
C THR A 162 30.52 -26.97 -7.85
N LEU A 163 30.91 -25.79 -8.33
CA LEU A 163 32.14 -25.57 -9.09
C LEU A 163 33.38 -25.42 -8.19
N GLY A 164 33.23 -25.42 -6.86
CA GLY A 164 34.33 -25.21 -5.92
C GLY A 164 34.92 -23.81 -5.99
N VAL A 165 34.13 -22.81 -6.40
CA VAL A 165 34.58 -21.42 -6.45
C VAL A 165 34.63 -20.87 -5.03
N ASP A 166 35.81 -20.39 -4.63
CA ASP A 166 35.98 -19.68 -3.37
C ASP A 166 35.25 -18.33 -3.43
N PRO A 167 34.27 -18.06 -2.54
CA PRO A 167 33.56 -16.78 -2.49
C PRO A 167 34.49 -15.56 -2.39
N ALA A 168 35.68 -15.69 -1.81
CA ALA A 168 36.66 -14.60 -1.72
C ALA A 168 37.23 -14.18 -3.09
N THR A 169 37.07 -15.01 -4.12
CA THR A 169 37.50 -14.69 -5.48
C THR A 169 36.45 -13.92 -6.28
N ILE A 170 35.22 -13.83 -5.78
CA ILE A 170 34.16 -13.03 -6.40
C ILE A 170 34.56 -11.56 -6.33
N GLN A 171 34.57 -10.91 -7.49
CA GLN A 171 34.95 -9.51 -7.62
C GLN A 171 33.71 -8.64 -7.86
N TRP A 172 33.75 -7.43 -7.30
CA TRP A 172 32.80 -6.37 -7.62
C TRP A 172 33.45 -5.38 -8.58
N ASP A 173 32.82 -5.12 -9.72
CA ASP A 173 33.24 -4.02 -10.59
C ASP A 173 32.48 -2.73 -10.20
N PRO A 174 33.17 -1.71 -9.66
CA PRO A 174 32.51 -0.49 -9.19
C PRO A 174 31.90 0.34 -10.32
N THR A 175 32.38 0.18 -11.56
CA THR A 175 31.87 0.95 -12.71
C THR A 175 30.54 0.40 -13.19
N SER A 176 30.48 -0.89 -13.54
CA SER A 176 29.23 -1.54 -13.96
C SER A 176 28.28 -1.80 -12.80
N GLN A 177 28.80 -1.82 -11.57
CA GLN A 177 28.10 -2.23 -10.36
C GLN A 177 27.51 -3.64 -10.51
N GLU A 178 28.37 -4.58 -10.89
CA GLU A 178 28.05 -6.00 -11.06
C GLU A 178 29.15 -6.88 -10.49
N ASN A 179 28.75 -8.11 -10.17
CA ASN A 179 29.68 -9.12 -9.71
C ASN A 179 30.23 -9.89 -10.89
N TRP A 180 31.47 -10.34 -10.77
CA TRP A 180 32.06 -11.29 -11.70
C TRP A 180 33.05 -12.23 -11.03
N VAL A 181 33.27 -13.39 -11.64
CA VAL A 181 34.25 -14.36 -11.16
C VAL A 181 34.79 -15.19 -12.31
N GLU A 182 36.09 -15.51 -12.26
CA GLU A 182 36.72 -16.50 -13.13
C GLU A 182 36.87 -17.83 -12.43
N TYR A 183 36.64 -18.92 -13.16
CA TYR A 183 36.74 -20.27 -12.60
C TYR A 183 37.09 -21.31 -13.68
N PRO A 184 37.77 -22.40 -13.32
CA PRO A 184 37.93 -23.54 -14.21
C PRO A 184 36.63 -24.35 -14.25
N LYS A 185 36.17 -24.71 -15.46
CA LYS A 185 35.12 -25.71 -15.65
C LYS A 185 35.74 -27.00 -16.15
N LEU A 186 35.75 -28.03 -15.31
CA LEU A 186 36.20 -29.36 -15.69
C LEU A 186 35.10 -30.15 -16.40
N LEU A 187 35.50 -30.91 -17.41
CA LEU A 187 34.69 -31.93 -18.06
C LEU A 187 35.51 -33.22 -18.14
N ASN A 188 35.01 -34.27 -17.50
CA ASN A 188 35.44 -35.64 -17.77
C ASN A 188 34.58 -36.20 -18.90
N TRP A 189 35.20 -36.78 -19.92
CA TRP A 189 34.53 -37.36 -21.08
C TRP A 189 35.27 -38.61 -21.55
N THR A 190 34.57 -39.51 -22.24
CA THR A 190 35.16 -40.75 -22.75
C THR A 190 35.50 -40.60 -24.23
N ASP A 191 36.73 -40.90 -24.60
CA ASP A 191 37.17 -40.86 -25.99
C ASP A 191 36.75 -42.12 -26.79
N ALA A 192 37.10 -42.14 -28.08
CA ALA A 192 36.75 -43.24 -28.98
C ALA A 192 37.41 -44.58 -28.59
N SER A 193 38.46 -44.57 -27.77
CA SER A 193 39.13 -45.78 -27.27
C SER A 193 38.49 -46.32 -25.98
N GLY A 194 37.50 -45.61 -25.42
CA GLY A 194 36.89 -45.94 -24.14
C GLY A 194 37.64 -45.37 -22.93
N ALA A 195 38.71 -44.60 -23.14
CA ALA A 195 39.48 -43.99 -22.06
C ALA A 195 38.82 -42.69 -21.57
N THR A 196 38.81 -42.49 -20.26
CA THR A 196 38.36 -41.23 -19.65
C THR A 196 39.43 -40.16 -19.82
N GLN A 197 39.05 -39.06 -20.42
CA GLN A 197 39.84 -37.86 -20.66
C GLN A 197 39.28 -36.69 -19.86
N THR A 198 40.15 -35.75 -19.53
CA THR A 198 39.78 -34.52 -18.82
C THR A 198 40.15 -33.29 -19.65
N CYS A 199 39.20 -32.36 -19.75
CA CYS A 199 39.39 -31.05 -20.35
C CYS A 199 38.87 -29.96 -19.42
N THR A 200 39.61 -28.86 -19.35
CA THR A 200 39.27 -27.72 -18.51
C THR A 200 39.09 -26.48 -19.37
N ALA A 201 37.97 -25.79 -19.21
CA ALA A 201 37.72 -24.49 -19.81
C ALA A 201 37.93 -23.37 -18.79
N ARG A 202 38.66 -22.32 -19.16
CA ARG A 202 38.70 -21.09 -18.33
C ARG A 202 37.44 -20.28 -18.58
N ARG A 203 36.59 -20.18 -17.55
CA ARG A 203 35.29 -19.50 -17.62
C ARG A 203 35.29 -18.21 -16.84
N ILE A 204 34.38 -17.33 -17.23
CA ILE A 204 34.08 -16.09 -16.53
C ILE A 204 32.57 -15.92 -16.48
N MET A 205 32.04 -15.56 -15.32
CA MET A 205 30.63 -15.26 -15.09
C MET A 205 30.48 -13.80 -14.67
N TRP A 206 29.46 -13.13 -15.20
CA TRP A 206 28.98 -11.82 -14.76
C TRP A 206 27.52 -11.92 -14.38
N TRP A 207 27.10 -11.23 -13.32
CA TRP A 207 25.70 -11.23 -12.90
C TRP A 207 25.31 -9.99 -12.08
N VAL A 208 24.00 -9.76 -12.06
CA VAL A 208 23.36 -8.72 -11.27
C VAL A 208 22.80 -9.36 -10.00
N GLY A 209 23.61 -9.36 -8.93
CA GLY A 209 23.21 -9.86 -7.61
C GLY A 209 22.41 -8.85 -6.77
N PRO A 210 22.04 -9.16 -5.52
CA PRO A 210 21.15 -8.35 -4.68
C PRO A 210 21.50 -6.85 -4.59
N GLN A 211 22.78 -6.51 -4.39
CA GLN A 211 23.23 -5.12 -4.32
C GLN A 211 23.17 -4.41 -5.68
N ALA A 212 23.47 -5.13 -6.76
CA ALA A 212 23.39 -4.62 -8.12
C ALA A 212 21.93 -4.38 -8.55
N VAL A 213 21.00 -5.24 -8.13
CA VAL A 213 19.55 -5.07 -8.29
C VAL A 213 19.07 -3.83 -7.54
N LEU A 214 19.49 -3.64 -6.29
CA LEU A 214 19.16 -2.44 -5.51
C LEU A 214 19.66 -1.17 -6.21
N ALA A 215 20.91 -1.14 -6.65
CA ALA A 215 21.50 0.05 -7.29
C ALA A 215 20.73 0.49 -8.54
N ARG A 216 20.21 -0.46 -9.34
CA ARG A 216 19.37 -0.19 -10.51
C ARG A 216 17.97 0.25 -10.11
N THR A 217 17.42 -0.33 -9.05
CA THR A 217 16.13 0.07 -8.47
C THR A 217 16.17 1.50 -7.94
N GLN A 218 17.31 1.96 -7.42
CA GLN A 218 17.47 3.32 -6.89
C GLN A 218 17.31 4.43 -7.94
N LEU A 219 17.47 4.10 -9.23
CA LEU A 219 17.18 5.03 -10.33
C LEU A 219 15.70 5.44 -10.36
N VAL A 220 14.79 4.65 -9.76
CA VAL A 220 13.38 5.01 -9.65
C VAL A 220 13.18 6.29 -8.86
N GLY A 221 13.74 6.38 -7.65
CA GLY A 221 13.65 7.59 -6.84
C GLY A 221 14.47 8.74 -7.41
N GLU A 222 15.66 8.44 -7.96
CA GLU A 222 16.55 9.47 -8.50
C GLU A 222 15.97 10.20 -9.72
N PHE A 223 15.29 9.49 -10.61
CA PHE A 223 14.72 10.06 -11.84
C PHE A 223 13.20 10.24 -11.79
N GLY A 224 12.54 9.94 -10.67
CA GLY A 224 11.08 10.04 -10.53
C GLY A 224 10.32 9.07 -11.46
N LEU A 225 10.86 7.86 -11.64
CA LEU A 225 10.28 6.86 -12.54
C LEU A 225 8.99 6.26 -11.98
N ALA A 226 8.20 5.63 -12.84
CA ALA A 226 7.02 4.87 -12.42
C ALA A 226 7.34 3.65 -11.55
N GLY A 227 8.54 3.08 -11.68
CA GLY A 227 8.97 1.90 -10.94
C GLY A 227 10.06 1.09 -11.63
N ALA A 228 10.45 -0.02 -11.01
CA ALA A 228 11.35 -1.03 -11.58
C ALA A 228 10.55 -2.29 -11.95
N ALA A 229 11.00 -2.99 -12.99
CA ALA A 229 10.42 -4.25 -13.46
C ALA A 229 11.48 -5.35 -13.48
N TYR A 230 11.34 -6.34 -12.60
CA TYR A 230 12.33 -7.39 -12.42
C TYR A 230 12.13 -8.55 -13.40
N TRP A 231 13.21 -8.94 -14.09
CA TRP A 231 13.24 -10.10 -14.97
C TRP A 231 14.17 -11.18 -14.37
N THR A 232 13.64 -12.25 -13.77
CA THR A 232 12.23 -12.64 -13.67
C THR A 232 11.92 -13.28 -12.32
N ILE A 233 10.65 -13.21 -11.90
CA ILE A 233 10.15 -13.89 -10.71
C ILE A 233 10.50 -15.38 -10.79
N GLY A 234 11.07 -15.90 -9.71
CA GLY A 234 11.57 -17.28 -9.60
C GLY A 234 13.03 -17.44 -10.01
N GLY A 235 13.66 -16.41 -10.59
CA GLY A 235 15.10 -16.35 -10.86
C GLY A 235 15.87 -15.41 -9.93
N ASP A 236 15.16 -14.67 -9.08
CA ASP A 236 15.69 -13.72 -8.11
C ASP A 236 16.35 -14.39 -6.89
N ASP A 237 17.48 -13.84 -6.43
CA ASP A 237 18.04 -14.19 -5.13
C ASP A 237 17.13 -13.62 -4.02
N PRO A 238 16.59 -14.45 -3.10
CA PRO A 238 15.72 -13.98 -2.02
C PRO A 238 16.32 -12.84 -1.17
N ALA A 239 17.65 -12.73 -1.08
CA ALA A 239 18.35 -11.69 -0.35
C ALA A 239 18.13 -10.27 -0.92
N GLN A 240 17.66 -10.13 -2.17
CA GLN A 240 17.38 -8.82 -2.76
C GLN A 240 16.11 -8.17 -2.22
N TRP A 241 15.09 -8.96 -1.83
CA TRP A 241 13.77 -8.42 -1.47
C TRP A 241 13.77 -7.56 -0.22
N PRO A 242 14.48 -7.89 0.88
CA PRO A 242 14.59 -7.00 2.03
C PRO A 242 15.21 -5.65 1.66
N LEU A 243 16.22 -5.64 0.78
CA LEU A 243 16.89 -4.42 0.31
C LEU A 243 15.93 -3.54 -0.50
N ILE A 244 15.23 -4.13 -1.48
CA ILE A 244 14.24 -3.45 -2.31
C ILE A 244 13.09 -2.92 -1.46
N ARG A 245 12.58 -3.73 -0.52
CA ARG A 245 11.51 -3.33 0.39
C ARG A 245 11.91 -2.14 1.25
N ALA A 246 13.09 -2.18 1.87
CA ALA A 246 13.59 -1.10 2.71
C ALA A 246 13.71 0.20 1.91
N TYR A 247 14.24 0.14 0.68
CA TYR A 247 14.31 1.30 -0.20
C TYR A 247 12.92 1.80 -0.64
N ALA A 248 12.02 0.90 -1.05
CA ALA A 248 10.66 1.27 -1.44
C ALA A 248 9.90 1.95 -0.28
N GLN A 249 10.12 1.53 0.96
CA GLN A 249 9.55 2.18 2.14
C GLN A 249 10.10 3.58 2.39
N GLN A 250 11.32 3.90 1.96
CA GLN A 250 11.87 5.26 2.02
C GLN A 250 11.25 6.18 0.95
N LEU A 251 10.86 5.63 -0.20
CA LEU A 251 10.19 6.37 -1.26
C LEU A 251 8.68 6.50 -1.03
N ALA A 252 8.06 5.54 -0.34
CA ALA A 252 6.64 5.55 -0.07
C ALA A 252 6.30 6.77 0.79
N PRO A 253 5.25 7.55 0.45
CA PRO A 253 4.76 8.56 1.36
C PRO A 253 4.39 7.89 2.69
N ALA A 254 4.80 8.49 3.80
CA ALA A 254 4.55 7.95 5.13
C ALA A 254 3.05 7.60 5.31
N ALA A 255 2.76 6.53 6.03
CA ALA A 255 1.38 6.12 6.28
C ALA A 255 0.56 7.28 6.84
N THR A 256 -0.70 7.37 6.40
CA THR A 256 -1.63 8.34 6.98
C THR A 256 -1.89 7.92 8.43
N GLU A 257 -1.72 8.82 9.37
CA GLU A 257 -2.04 8.66 10.79
C GLU A 257 -3.27 9.51 11.11
N ILE A 258 -4.21 8.96 11.86
CA ILE A 258 -5.48 9.63 12.19
C ILE A 258 -5.69 9.58 13.70
N ALA A 259 -5.38 10.68 14.39
CA ALA A 259 -5.58 10.83 15.82
C ALA A 259 -7.02 11.31 16.10
N LEU A 260 -7.91 10.38 16.39
CA LEU A 260 -9.33 10.63 16.60
C LEU A 260 -9.64 11.02 18.07
N THR A 261 -10.36 12.13 18.25
CA THR A 261 -10.88 12.58 19.55
C THR A 261 -12.41 12.58 19.53
N VAL A 262 -13.02 11.73 20.38
CA VAL A 262 -14.47 11.56 20.50
C VAL A 262 -14.87 11.42 21.98
N PRO A 263 -15.89 12.15 22.46
CA PRO A 263 -16.45 11.94 23.79
C PRO A 263 -16.97 10.51 24.00
N ALA A 264 -16.70 9.90 25.16
CA ALA A 264 -17.15 8.54 25.48
C ALA A 264 -18.69 8.38 25.54
N SER A 265 -19.43 9.48 25.71
CA SER A 265 -20.88 9.44 25.69
C SER A 265 -21.50 10.76 25.24
N VAL A 266 -22.73 10.68 24.74
CA VAL A 266 -23.55 11.84 24.34
C VAL A 266 -25.02 11.60 24.67
N ALA A 267 -25.75 12.66 24.99
CA ALA A 267 -27.19 12.56 25.21
C ALA A 267 -27.92 12.35 23.89
N PHE A 268 -28.98 11.53 23.91
CA PHE A 268 -29.78 11.24 22.73
C PHE A 268 -30.25 12.50 22.00
N GLY A 269 -30.01 12.55 20.68
CA GLY A 269 -30.42 13.65 19.80
C GLY A 269 -29.61 14.92 20.00
N GLN A 270 -28.49 14.89 20.72
CA GLN A 270 -27.53 15.99 20.81
C GLN A 270 -26.41 15.82 19.78
N PRO A 271 -25.79 16.93 19.34
CA PRO A 271 -24.59 16.87 18.52
C PRO A 271 -23.44 16.24 19.31
N LEU A 272 -22.71 15.34 18.67
CA LEU A 272 -21.46 14.77 19.18
C LEU A 272 -20.29 15.48 18.51
N ALA A 273 -19.49 16.23 19.27
CA ALA A 273 -18.29 16.86 18.74
C ALA A 273 -17.22 15.79 18.49
N ILE A 274 -16.89 15.55 17.21
CA ILE A 274 -15.85 14.63 16.77
C ILE A 274 -14.79 15.45 16.07
N SER A 275 -13.52 15.25 16.43
CA SER A 275 -12.39 15.87 15.73
C SER A 275 -11.28 14.87 15.49
N ALA A 276 -10.49 15.08 14.45
CA ALA A 276 -9.28 14.31 14.21
C ALA A 276 -8.16 15.21 13.69
N ILE A 277 -6.92 14.82 14.00
CA ILE A 277 -5.72 15.34 13.34
C ILE A 277 -5.24 14.25 12.38
N VAL A 278 -5.07 14.62 11.12
CA VAL A 278 -4.63 13.73 10.04
C VAL A 278 -3.24 14.13 9.58
N THR A 279 -2.26 13.27 9.80
CA THR A 279 -0.86 13.49 9.45
C THR A 279 -0.32 12.36 8.57
N SER A 280 0.80 12.61 7.91
CA SER A 280 1.59 11.61 7.19
C SER A 280 3.05 11.94 7.44
N GLY A 281 3.74 11.07 8.19
CA GLY A 281 5.14 11.33 8.59
C GLY A 281 5.29 12.59 9.44
N GLY A 282 4.29 12.91 10.27
CA GLY A 282 4.25 14.11 11.10
C GLY A 282 3.80 15.39 10.38
N VAL A 283 3.57 15.36 9.06
CA VAL A 283 3.12 16.53 8.28
C VAL A 283 1.59 16.49 8.08
N PRO A 284 0.87 17.61 8.24
CA PRO A 284 -0.56 17.70 7.96
C PRO A 284 -0.95 17.21 6.56
N VAL A 285 -1.98 16.37 6.47
CA VAL A 285 -2.59 16.00 5.20
C VAL A 285 -3.55 17.09 4.75
N THR A 286 -3.44 17.56 3.51
CA THR A 286 -4.30 18.62 2.94
C THR A 286 -4.80 18.23 1.55
N GLY A 287 -5.83 18.91 1.05
CA GLY A 287 -6.37 18.71 -0.31
C GLY A 287 -7.15 17.40 -0.49
N VAL A 288 -7.59 16.79 0.60
CA VAL A 288 -8.36 15.54 0.62
C VAL A 288 -9.50 15.68 1.62
N ASP A 289 -10.64 15.08 1.31
CA ASP A 289 -11.77 15.00 2.23
C ASP A 289 -11.64 13.77 3.14
N ALA A 290 -11.91 13.96 4.43
CA ALA A 290 -12.09 12.86 5.36
C ALA A 290 -13.58 12.53 5.49
N THR A 291 -13.91 11.24 5.60
CA THR A 291 -15.28 10.76 5.77
C THR A 291 -15.49 10.28 7.21
N LEU A 292 -16.51 10.82 7.87
CA LEU A 292 -17.00 10.30 9.14
C LEU A 292 -17.82 9.04 8.89
N GLN A 293 -17.48 7.96 9.58
CA GLN A 293 -18.19 6.69 9.49
C GLN A 293 -18.73 6.24 10.85
N PHE A 294 -19.90 5.61 10.82
CA PHE A 294 -20.56 5.05 11.99
C PHE A 294 -20.82 3.57 11.80
N GLN A 295 -20.48 2.79 12.82
CA GLN A 295 -20.85 1.38 12.93
C GLN A 295 -21.85 1.23 14.07
N LYS A 296 -23.05 0.77 13.74
CA LYS A 296 -24.08 0.51 14.75
C LYS A 296 -23.61 -0.58 15.70
N ALA A 297 -23.94 -0.46 16.98
CA ALA A 297 -23.60 -1.49 17.95
C ALA A 297 -24.11 -2.87 17.49
N GLN A 298 -23.24 -3.88 17.57
CA GLN A 298 -23.50 -5.28 17.18
C GLN A 298 -23.60 -5.52 15.66
N THR A 299 -23.26 -4.56 14.81
CA THR A 299 -23.09 -4.77 13.35
C THR A 299 -21.63 -4.76 12.96
N LYS A 300 -21.30 -5.29 11.77
CA LYS A 300 -19.96 -5.20 11.19
C LYS A 300 -19.83 -4.07 10.17
N ASP A 301 -20.95 -3.63 9.59
CA ASP A 301 -20.96 -2.66 8.50
C ASP A 301 -20.73 -1.23 8.99
N TRP A 302 -19.90 -0.50 8.24
CA TRP A 302 -19.63 0.92 8.43
C TRP A 302 -20.46 1.74 7.44
N ALA A 303 -21.28 2.65 7.95
CA ALA A 303 -22.01 3.61 7.14
C ALA A 303 -21.26 4.93 7.07
N ALA A 304 -21.07 5.47 5.85
CA ALA A 304 -20.62 6.84 5.67
C ALA A 304 -21.72 7.81 6.12
N ILE A 305 -21.37 8.75 7.00
CA ILE A 305 -22.32 9.73 7.54
C ILE A 305 -22.19 11.05 6.78
N THR A 306 -20.98 11.58 6.66
CA THR A 306 -20.68 12.80 5.92
C THR A 306 -19.18 12.91 5.64
N SER A 307 -18.79 13.78 4.72
CA SER A 307 -17.40 14.11 4.44
C SER A 307 -17.13 15.60 4.68
N ALA A 308 -15.90 15.93 5.02
CA ALA A 308 -15.44 17.31 5.15
C ALA A 308 -13.96 17.41 4.72
N PRO A 309 -13.55 18.55 4.15
CA PRO A 309 -12.16 18.78 3.78
C PRO A 309 -11.27 18.82 5.03
N ILE A 310 -10.09 18.22 4.93
CA ILE A 310 -9.06 18.36 5.95
C ILE A 310 -8.44 19.76 5.83
N ALA A 311 -8.42 20.50 6.94
CA ALA A 311 -7.88 21.86 6.99
C ALA A 311 -6.35 21.88 6.79
N ALA A 312 -5.79 23.06 6.56
CA ALA A 312 -4.36 23.23 6.29
C ALA A 312 -3.45 22.75 7.43
N ASP A 313 -3.95 22.76 8.67
CA ASP A 313 -3.28 22.26 9.86
C ASP A 313 -3.51 20.76 10.11
N GLY A 314 -4.22 20.07 9.20
CA GLY A 314 -4.50 18.63 9.28
C GLY A 314 -5.74 18.30 10.10
N THR A 315 -6.46 19.31 10.61
CA THR A 315 -7.65 19.09 11.43
C THR A 315 -8.89 18.83 10.58
N VAL A 316 -9.79 18.00 11.10
CA VAL A 316 -11.15 17.85 10.58
C VAL A 316 -12.13 17.70 11.75
N ILE A 317 -13.30 18.32 11.64
CA ILE A 317 -14.31 18.38 12.70
C ILE A 317 -15.68 17.99 12.14
N PHE A 318 -16.42 17.19 12.91
CA PHE A 318 -17.79 16.80 12.61
C PHE A 318 -18.68 16.95 13.84
N ASN A 319 -19.97 17.23 13.61
CA ASN A 319 -20.99 17.36 14.66
C ASN A 319 -22.26 16.56 14.33
N PRO A 320 -22.18 15.23 14.12
CA PRO A 320 -23.36 14.42 13.83
C PRO A 320 -24.36 14.46 14.99
N THR A 321 -25.66 14.37 14.68
CA THR A 321 -26.69 14.14 15.69
C THR A 321 -26.77 12.64 15.99
N VAL A 322 -26.57 12.25 17.25
CA VAL A 322 -26.48 10.83 17.62
C VAL A 322 -27.80 10.31 18.19
N THR A 323 -28.38 9.31 17.54
CA THR A 323 -29.65 8.70 17.95
C THR A 323 -29.51 7.26 18.45
N GLU A 324 -28.39 6.59 18.17
CA GLU A 324 -28.15 5.20 18.54
C GLU A 324 -26.69 4.99 18.98
N PRO A 325 -26.42 4.04 19.89
CA PRO A 325 -25.05 3.72 20.31
C PRO A 325 -24.30 2.96 19.22
N GLY A 326 -22.98 3.13 19.18
CA GLY A 326 -22.11 2.48 18.21
C GLY A 326 -20.70 3.03 18.25
N SER A 327 -19.90 2.65 17.26
CA SER A 327 -18.52 3.08 17.11
C SER A 327 -18.37 4.10 16.00
N TRP A 328 -17.49 5.06 16.20
CA TRP A 328 -17.16 6.09 15.22
C TRP A 328 -15.72 5.95 14.78
N ARG A 329 -15.47 6.23 13.50
CA ARG A 329 -14.11 6.35 12.96
C ARG A 329 -14.06 7.41 11.87
N ILE A 330 -12.86 7.87 11.58
CA ILE A 330 -12.58 8.70 10.40
C ILE A 330 -11.90 7.83 9.35
N PHE A 331 -12.34 7.97 8.10
CA PHE A 331 -11.76 7.33 6.93
C PHE A 331 -11.16 8.39 6.01
N VAL A 332 -9.95 8.17 5.53
CA VAL A 332 -9.27 9.03 4.56
C VAL A 332 -8.92 8.18 3.33
N PRO A 333 -9.39 8.55 2.13
CA PRO A 333 -9.12 7.77 0.92
C PRO A 333 -7.64 7.85 0.53
N GLY A 334 -7.17 6.84 -0.19
CA GLY A 334 -5.82 6.83 -0.75
C GLY A 334 -5.68 7.86 -1.88
N VAL A 335 -4.68 8.74 -1.78
CA VAL A 335 -4.37 9.74 -2.81
C VAL A 335 -2.87 9.88 -3.03
N ALA A 336 -2.46 10.12 -4.27
CA ALA A 336 -1.08 10.44 -4.65
C ALA A 336 -0.02 9.48 -4.06
N GLY A 337 -0.28 8.17 -4.12
CA GLY A 337 0.65 7.14 -3.64
C GLY A 337 0.50 6.76 -2.15
N ARG A 338 -0.38 7.41 -1.40
CA ARG A 338 -0.79 6.97 -0.05
C ARG A 338 -1.92 5.96 -0.15
N ALA A 339 -1.85 4.90 0.65
CA ALA A 339 -2.96 3.98 0.83
C ALA A 339 -4.13 4.66 1.57
N GLU A 340 -5.33 4.13 1.39
CA GLU A 340 -6.46 4.51 2.23
C GLU A 340 -6.20 4.12 3.70
N GLN A 341 -6.75 4.89 4.63
CA GLN A 341 -6.59 4.62 6.06
C GLN A 341 -7.88 4.94 6.82
N ALA A 342 -8.15 4.16 7.86
CA ALA A 342 -9.13 4.48 8.87
C ALA A 342 -8.48 4.62 10.25
N SER A 343 -9.04 5.49 11.10
CA SER A 343 -8.68 5.55 12.52
C SER A 343 -9.15 4.28 13.23
N ASP A 344 -8.58 4.03 14.41
CA ASP A 344 -9.17 3.07 15.33
C ASP A 344 -10.61 3.48 15.69
N PRO A 345 -11.52 2.50 15.84
CA PRO A 345 -12.91 2.78 16.18
C PRO A 345 -13.06 3.19 17.64
N VAL A 346 -13.75 4.31 17.89
CA VAL A 346 -14.05 4.77 19.25
C VAL A 346 -15.53 4.53 19.56
N PRO A 347 -15.87 3.68 20.55
CA PRO A 347 -17.25 3.43 20.95
C PRO A 347 -17.83 4.61 21.73
N VAL A 348 -19.06 4.99 21.39
CA VAL A 348 -19.81 6.06 22.05
C VAL A 348 -21.10 5.54 22.64
N LEU A 349 -21.29 5.78 23.93
CA LEU A 349 -22.54 5.50 24.62
C LEU A 349 -23.56 6.60 24.40
N VAL A 350 -24.83 6.24 24.25
CA VAL A 350 -25.95 7.19 24.17
C VAL A 350 -26.71 7.21 25.48
N THR A 351 -26.76 8.35 26.17
CA THR A 351 -27.50 8.51 27.43
C THR A 351 -28.94 8.97 27.16
N SER A 352 -29.85 8.57 28.05
CA SER A 352 -31.25 8.97 27.92
C SER A 352 -31.43 10.46 28.22
N VAL A 353 -32.15 11.20 27.38
CA VAL A 353 -32.66 12.53 27.74
C VAL A 353 -33.94 12.35 28.56
N VAL A 354 -33.94 12.85 29.80
CA VAL A 354 -35.09 12.68 30.72
C VAL A 354 -35.70 14.04 31.03
N ARG A 355 -37.02 14.16 30.83
CA ARG A 355 -37.78 15.36 31.19
C ARG A 355 -38.88 14.98 32.18
N ALA A 356 -38.91 15.62 33.34
CA ALA A 356 -39.89 15.38 34.39
C ALA A 356 -40.73 16.64 34.64
N ARG A 357 -42.05 16.48 34.75
CA ARG A 357 -42.97 17.57 35.06
C ARG A 357 -43.99 17.14 36.11
N PRO A 358 -44.02 17.78 37.30
CA PRO A 358 -45.06 17.50 38.29
C PRO A 358 -46.42 18.01 37.80
N LYS A 359 -47.50 17.25 38.06
CA LYS A 359 -48.88 17.69 37.78
C LYS A 359 -49.27 18.89 38.65
N LYS A 360 -48.77 18.92 39.90
CA LYS A 360 -48.97 20.01 40.85
C LYS A 360 -47.62 20.36 41.48
N VAL A 361 -47.30 21.66 41.51
CA VAL A 361 -46.10 22.20 42.18
C VAL A 361 -46.36 22.58 43.65
N VAL A 362 -47.63 22.58 44.08
CA VAL A 362 -48.05 22.74 45.48
C VAL A 362 -49.01 21.62 45.83
N VAL A 363 -48.73 20.90 46.92
CA VAL A 363 -49.48 19.69 47.34
C VAL A 363 -49.60 19.69 48.86
N LYS A 364 -50.70 19.19 49.43
CA LYS A 364 -50.82 19.11 50.90
C LYS A 364 -49.93 18.00 51.46
N ALA A 365 -49.51 18.15 52.72
CA ALA A 365 -48.81 17.09 53.44
C ALA A 365 -49.61 15.78 53.39
N ASN A 366 -48.91 14.66 53.18
CA ASN A 366 -49.47 13.30 53.07
C ASN A 366 -50.40 13.04 51.85
N GLU A 367 -50.63 14.02 50.96
CA GLU A 367 -51.32 13.78 49.68
C GLU A 367 -50.36 13.23 48.61
N SER A 368 -50.93 12.58 47.59
CA SER A 368 -50.18 12.10 46.43
C SER A 368 -50.22 13.10 45.26
N THR A 369 -49.13 13.16 44.50
CA THR A 369 -49.06 13.87 43.22
C THR A 369 -48.46 12.99 42.15
N VAL A 370 -48.74 13.31 40.88
CA VAL A 370 -48.25 12.56 39.73
C VAL A 370 -47.15 13.35 39.06
N ILE A 371 -46.02 12.70 38.80
CA ILE A 371 -44.94 13.23 37.98
C ILE A 371 -45.00 12.57 36.61
N ARG A 372 -45.22 13.37 35.56
CA ARG A 372 -45.09 12.89 34.18
C ARG A 372 -43.62 12.94 33.79
N VAL A 373 -43.05 11.79 33.46
CA VAL A 373 -41.66 11.66 33.01
C VAL A 373 -41.65 11.15 31.57
N VAL A 374 -40.80 11.75 30.75
CA VAL A 374 -40.51 11.32 29.37
C VAL A 374 -39.02 11.00 29.30
N ALA A 375 -38.69 9.80 28.81
CA ALA A 375 -37.32 9.39 28.52
C ALA A 375 -37.17 9.14 27.01
N GLN A 376 -36.12 9.73 26.41
CA GLN A 376 -35.78 9.57 25.00
C GLN A 376 -34.37 8.98 24.84
N PRO A 377 -34.16 8.06 23.88
CA PRO A 377 -35.16 7.51 22.96
C PRO A 377 -36.19 6.64 23.68
N ALA A 378 -37.38 6.52 23.10
CA ALA A 378 -38.48 5.78 23.70
C ALA A 378 -38.14 4.28 23.82
N ARG A 379 -38.07 3.78 25.05
CA ARG A 379 -37.88 2.35 25.34
C ARG A 379 -39.04 1.83 26.16
N LYS A 380 -39.85 0.92 25.62
CA LYS A 380 -40.98 0.31 26.35
C LYS A 380 -40.46 -0.42 27.60
N LYS A 381 -41.16 -0.26 28.73
CA LYS A 381 -40.84 -0.84 30.04
C LYS A 381 -39.51 -0.35 30.67
N GLN A 382 -38.90 0.74 30.19
CA GLN A 382 -37.71 1.33 30.84
C GLN A 382 -38.06 1.80 32.25
N VAL A 383 -37.19 1.45 33.21
CA VAL A 383 -37.43 1.79 34.63
C VAL A 383 -37.10 3.25 34.84
N ILE A 384 -38.08 3.99 35.36
CA ILE A 384 -37.94 5.37 35.79
C ILE A 384 -38.03 5.43 37.31
N LEU A 385 -37.11 6.16 37.94
CA LEU A 385 -37.13 6.45 39.36
C LEU A 385 -37.34 7.94 39.56
N VAL A 386 -38.28 8.31 40.43
CA VAL A 386 -38.40 9.68 40.94
C VAL A 386 -37.70 9.72 42.29
N GLN A 387 -36.78 10.66 42.45
CA GLN A 387 -35.94 10.78 43.63
C GLN A 387 -36.12 12.15 44.27
N VAL A 388 -36.04 12.20 45.60
CA VAL A 388 -36.03 13.43 46.39
C VAL A 388 -34.63 13.64 46.97
N GLN A 389 -34.17 14.88 46.99
CA GLN A 389 -32.89 15.25 47.60
C GLN A 389 -33.00 15.26 49.12
N ARG A 390 -32.05 14.63 49.81
CA ARG A 390 -31.92 14.57 51.26
C ARG A 390 -30.46 14.79 51.63
N GLY A 391 -30.11 16.04 51.96
CA GLY A 391 -28.70 16.45 52.02
C GLY A 391 -28.04 16.26 50.65
N GLU A 392 -26.90 15.59 50.63
CA GLU A 392 -26.15 15.29 49.39
C GLU A 392 -26.67 14.04 48.66
N LYS A 393 -27.57 13.27 49.28
CA LYS A 393 -28.04 11.98 48.73
C LYS A 393 -29.41 12.12 48.05
N TRP A 394 -29.61 11.30 47.03
CA TRP A 394 -30.89 11.16 46.33
C TRP A 394 -31.58 9.88 46.77
N ARG A 395 -32.81 10.00 47.30
CA ARG A 395 -33.61 8.84 47.74
C ARG A 395 -34.79 8.63 46.80
N THR A 396 -34.96 7.41 46.31
CA THR A 396 -36.11 7.03 45.48
C THR A 396 -37.41 7.09 46.28
N VAL A 397 -38.39 7.81 45.75
CA VAL A 397 -39.75 7.99 46.32
C VAL A 397 -40.86 7.53 45.38
N GLY A 398 -40.53 7.25 44.12
CA GLY A 398 -41.45 6.71 43.15
C GLY A 398 -40.73 5.86 42.11
N ARG A 399 -41.43 4.86 41.59
CA ARG A 399 -40.93 3.99 40.52
C ARG A 399 -42.03 3.78 39.50
N GLY A 400 -41.66 3.81 38.23
CA GLY A 400 -42.56 3.48 37.14
C GLY A 400 -41.82 2.82 35.98
N ARG A 401 -42.59 2.36 34.99
CA ARG A 401 -42.08 1.83 33.74
C ARG A 401 -42.72 2.60 32.59
N THR A 402 -41.91 3.00 31.61
CA THR A 402 -42.38 3.72 30.42
C THR A 402 -43.27 2.86 29.53
N ASP A 403 -44.21 3.52 28.86
CA ASP A 403 -44.95 2.96 27.73
C ASP A 403 -44.09 2.91 26.45
N ALA A 404 -44.70 2.52 25.32
CA ALA A 404 -44.00 2.46 24.03
C ALA A 404 -43.51 3.83 23.52
N ARG A 405 -44.07 4.93 24.04
CA ARG A 405 -43.69 6.31 23.70
C ARG A 405 -42.60 6.86 24.64
N GLY A 406 -42.08 6.05 25.56
CA GLY A 406 -41.08 6.49 26.54
C GLY A 406 -41.67 7.33 27.67
N VAL A 407 -43.00 7.32 27.85
CA VAL A 407 -43.70 8.15 28.84
C VAL A 407 -44.13 7.30 30.03
N VAL A 408 -44.03 7.86 31.23
CA VAL A 408 -44.58 7.28 32.46
C VAL A 408 -45.19 8.35 33.34
N LYS A 409 -46.25 7.98 34.07
CA LYS A 409 -46.82 8.77 35.16
C LYS A 409 -46.46 8.07 36.47
N VAL A 410 -45.61 8.69 37.27
CA VAL A 410 -45.18 8.15 38.56
C VAL A 410 -45.93 8.88 39.68
N THR A 411 -46.75 8.15 40.42
CA THR A 411 -47.40 8.68 41.63
C THR A 411 -46.41 8.66 42.79
N ILE A 412 -46.26 9.78 43.49
CA ILE A 412 -45.43 9.90 44.69
C ILE A 412 -46.26 10.51 45.82
N GLN A 413 -46.02 10.04 47.05
CA GLN A 413 -46.66 10.57 48.25
C GLN A 413 -45.81 11.67 48.89
N MET A 414 -46.43 12.79 49.26
CA MET A 414 -45.75 13.89 49.93
C MET A 414 -45.46 13.56 51.40
N PRO A 415 -44.29 13.96 51.94
CA PRO A 415 -43.99 13.75 53.34
C PRO A 415 -44.90 14.59 54.25
N ARG A 416 -44.97 14.22 55.54
CA ARG A 416 -45.70 14.99 56.56
C ARG A 416 -45.06 16.36 56.84
N LYS A 417 -43.74 16.47 56.71
CA LYS A 417 -43.00 17.71 56.94
C LYS A 417 -43.26 18.70 55.80
N LYS A 418 -43.78 19.87 56.15
CA LYS A 418 -44.02 21.00 55.23
C LYS A 418 -42.69 21.61 54.76
N GLY A 419 -42.69 22.22 53.58
CA GLY A 419 -41.51 22.86 53.00
C GLY A 419 -41.41 22.70 51.49
N VAL A 420 -40.33 23.24 50.90
CA VAL A 420 -40.02 23.06 49.48
C VAL A 420 -39.00 21.93 49.36
N LEU A 421 -39.30 20.95 48.51
CA LEU A 421 -38.44 19.78 48.30
C LEU A 421 -38.01 19.71 46.83
N THR A 422 -36.73 19.39 46.62
CA THR A 422 -36.12 19.24 45.29
C THR A 422 -36.16 17.77 44.87
N TYR A 423 -36.59 17.55 43.63
CA TYR A 423 -36.76 16.24 43.01
C TYR A 423 -36.01 16.16 41.68
N ARG A 424 -35.74 14.93 41.24
CA ARG A 424 -35.32 14.61 39.87
C ARG A 424 -35.93 13.29 39.44
N ALA A 425 -35.96 13.04 38.13
CA ALA A 425 -36.26 11.73 37.59
C ALA A 425 -35.02 11.12 36.91
N THR A 426 -34.91 9.80 36.95
CA THR A 426 -33.80 9.07 36.34
C THR A 426 -34.36 7.95 35.47
N ALA A 427 -33.72 7.70 34.33
CA ALA A 427 -34.02 6.58 33.45
C ALA A 427 -32.88 5.57 33.51
N ASN A 428 -33.17 4.33 33.92
CA ASN A 428 -32.16 3.27 33.97
C ASN A 428 -31.78 2.81 32.56
N ALA A 429 -30.55 2.30 32.42
CA ALA A 429 -30.07 1.78 31.14
C ALA A 429 -30.99 0.66 30.60
N ARG A 430 -31.26 0.69 29.29
CA ARG A 430 -32.10 -0.31 28.61
C ARG A 430 -31.89 -0.29 27.10
N GLY A 431 -31.73 -1.47 26.51
CA GLY A 431 -31.66 -1.64 25.05
C GLY A 431 -30.52 -0.82 24.42
N GLY A 432 -29.31 -0.93 25.00
CA GLY A 432 -28.11 -0.20 24.56
C GLY A 432 -28.04 1.27 24.96
N ILE A 433 -29.13 1.85 25.49
CA ILE A 433 -29.15 3.24 25.95
C ILE A 433 -28.73 3.29 27.42
N SER A 434 -27.79 4.17 27.72
CA SER A 434 -27.24 4.41 29.04
C SER A 434 -28.18 5.22 29.95
N TYR A 435 -27.84 5.22 31.22
CA TYR A 435 -28.55 5.95 32.28
C TYR A 435 -28.68 7.44 31.95
N GLY A 436 -29.83 8.03 32.31
CA GLY A 436 -30.10 9.46 32.11
C GLY A 436 -30.77 10.08 33.33
N VAL A 437 -30.60 11.40 33.49
CA VAL A 437 -31.11 12.18 34.62
C VAL A 437 -31.81 13.42 34.09
N SER A 438 -32.94 13.79 34.70
CA SER A 438 -33.62 15.05 34.38
C SER A 438 -32.97 16.23 35.09
N GLU A 439 -33.25 17.43 34.60
CA GLU A 439 -33.14 18.63 35.43
C GLU A 439 -33.94 18.46 36.74
N THR A 440 -33.50 19.17 37.77
CA THR A 440 -34.18 19.17 39.06
C THR A 440 -35.44 20.03 38.99
N PHE A 441 -36.43 19.70 39.82
CA PHE A 441 -37.67 20.46 39.96
C PHE A 441 -38.13 20.46 41.41
N THR A 442 -38.91 21.47 41.81
CA THR A 442 -39.34 21.62 43.21
C THR A 442 -40.84 21.43 43.38
N ILE A 443 -41.23 20.87 44.53
CA ILE A 443 -42.65 20.79 44.96
C ILE A 443 -42.76 21.37 46.38
N ARG A 444 -43.71 22.28 46.59
CA ARG A 444 -44.03 22.85 47.90
C ARG A 444 -45.11 22.03 48.60
N VAL A 445 -44.78 21.53 49.78
CA VAL A 445 -45.70 20.79 50.67
C VAL A 445 -46.32 21.76 51.69
N LYS A 446 -47.65 21.88 51.67
CA LYS A 446 -48.43 22.78 52.56
C LYS A 446 -49.12 22.06 53.71
#